data_AF-U5T5Z4-F1
#
_entry.id   AF-U5T5Z4-F1
#
_cell.length_a   1.000
_cell.length_b   1.000
_cell.length_c   1.000
_cell.angle_alpha   90.00
_cell.angle_beta   90.00
_cell.angle_gamma   90.00
#
_symmetry.space_group_name_H-M   'P 1'
#
loop_
_entity.id
_entity.type
_entity.pdbx_description
1 polymer ?
#
loop_
_entity_poly.entity_id
_entity_poly.type
_entity_poly.pdbx_seq_one_letter_code
_entity_poly.pdbx_strand_id
1 'polypeptide(L)'
;MHVSFAIATYLTALPLWILTWWWIGGFGMQSQDRMLLIPNGLCLLFLVINLLLVAQYGDVGSVEYEEGRFAFIQDRAMIVVQATASVLIVAVLVYGLTVRKVPVEFIRFLLYSFIFLLGVMAPIIWIPIEQPGFFFILRHIQSAALIFSLFLCVAGIVVLLRDIMSASGVEIDLSRDNDRMM
;
A
#
# COMPACT_ATOMS: atom_id res chain seq x y z
N MET A 1 22.59 -3.44 17.60
CA MET A 1 22.87 -3.45 16.15
C MET A 1 21.60 -3.66 15.32
N HIS A 2 20.77 -4.68 15.60
CA HIS A 2 19.54 -4.96 14.85
C HIS A 2 18.50 -3.81 14.87
N VAL A 3 18.31 -3.14 16.01
CA VAL A 3 17.44 -1.96 16.12
C VAL A 3 17.90 -0.83 15.21
N SER A 4 19.21 -0.58 15.12
CA SER A 4 19.77 0.43 14.21
C SER A 4 19.49 0.12 12.74
N PHE A 5 19.52 -1.16 12.34
CA PHE A 5 19.11 -1.59 11.01
C PHE A 5 17.61 -1.36 10.77
N ALA A 6 16.76 -1.69 11.74
CA ALA A 6 15.32 -1.44 11.63
C ALA A 6 15.01 0.07 11.49
N ILE A 7 15.68 0.93 12.26
CA ILE A 7 15.59 2.39 12.12
C ILE A 7 16.05 2.82 10.72
N ALA A 8 17.19 2.30 10.25
CA ALA A 8 17.70 2.60 8.91
C ALA A 8 16.72 2.17 7.81
N THR A 9 16.02 1.05 7.97
CA THR A 9 14.96 0.63 7.04
C THR A 9 13.89 1.69 6.88
N TYR A 10 13.35 2.25 7.97
CA TYR A 10 12.32 3.29 7.84
C TYR A 10 12.89 4.65 7.38
N LEU A 11 14.11 5.00 7.80
CA LEU A 11 14.78 6.22 7.34
C LEU A 11 15.06 6.20 5.83
N THR A 12 15.40 5.02 5.28
CA THR A 12 15.60 4.84 3.84
C THR A 12 14.27 4.69 3.09
N ALA A 13 13.25 4.10 3.73
CA ALA A 13 11.91 3.96 3.16
C ALA A 13 11.24 5.32 2.92
N LEU A 14 11.44 6.33 3.78
CA LEU A 14 10.85 7.66 3.59
C LEU A 14 11.25 8.32 2.25
N PRO A 15 12.54 8.53 1.93
CA PRO A 15 12.94 9.07 0.64
C PRO A 15 12.63 8.11 -0.51
N LEU A 16 12.71 6.79 -0.29
CA LEU A 16 12.34 5.81 -1.31
C LEU A 16 10.86 5.90 -1.69
N TRP A 17 9.97 6.17 -0.73
CA TRP A 17 8.56 6.39 -0.99
C TRP A 17 8.35 7.63 -1.86
N ILE A 18 8.98 8.75 -1.49
CA ILE A 18 8.90 10.00 -2.27
C ILE A 18 9.41 9.79 -3.70
N LEU A 19 10.53 9.07 -3.87
CA LEU A 19 11.08 8.74 -5.17
C LEU A 19 10.14 7.83 -5.98
N THR A 20 9.58 6.80 -5.34
CA THR A 20 8.61 5.88 -5.97
C THR A 20 7.38 6.66 -6.42
N TRP A 21 6.83 7.50 -5.54
CA TRP A 21 5.65 8.32 -5.80
C TRP A 21 5.90 9.34 -6.91
N TRP A 22 7.09 9.95 -6.96
CA TRP A 22 7.50 10.82 -8.05
C TRP A 22 7.64 10.05 -9.37
N TRP A 23 8.33 8.91 -9.35
CA TRP A 23 8.61 8.08 -10.53
C TRP A 23 7.35 7.60 -11.24
N ILE A 24 6.34 7.20 -10.47
CA ILE A 24 5.04 6.78 -11.04
C ILE A 24 4.18 7.96 -11.50
N GLY A 25 4.60 9.20 -11.27
CA GLY A 25 3.89 10.43 -11.63
C GLY A 25 2.86 10.89 -10.58
N GLY A 26 2.92 10.34 -9.37
CA GLY A 26 1.94 10.59 -8.31
C GLY A 26 1.81 12.06 -7.92
N PHE A 27 2.90 12.83 -7.88
CA PHE A 27 2.84 14.27 -7.59
C PHE A 27 2.10 15.07 -8.68
N GLY A 28 2.32 14.72 -9.95
CA GLY A 28 1.58 15.31 -11.06
C GLY A 28 0.08 15.02 -10.93
N MET A 29 -0.28 13.76 -10.67
CA MET A 29 -1.68 13.35 -10.50
C MET A 29 -2.34 13.97 -9.27
N GLN A 30 -1.61 14.17 -8.16
CA GLN A 30 -2.13 14.83 -6.96
C GLN A 30 -2.55 16.28 -7.18
N SER A 31 -1.89 16.98 -8.11
CA SER A 31 -2.28 18.34 -8.47
C SER A 31 -3.65 18.39 -9.16
N GLN A 32 -4.00 17.31 -9.87
CA GLN A 32 -5.26 17.16 -10.59
C GLN A 32 -6.35 16.49 -9.74
N ASP A 33 -5.97 15.61 -8.81
CA ASP A 33 -6.85 14.89 -7.91
C ASP A 33 -6.30 14.91 -6.48
N ARG A 34 -6.93 15.74 -5.65
CA ARG A 34 -6.55 15.89 -4.24
C ARG A 34 -6.83 14.62 -3.42
N MET A 35 -7.66 13.68 -3.87
CA MET A 35 -7.89 12.43 -3.15
C MET A 35 -6.62 11.58 -3.08
N LEU A 36 -5.68 11.73 -4.03
CA LEU A 36 -4.38 11.07 -4.00
C LEU A 36 -3.44 11.60 -2.90
N LEU A 37 -3.78 12.70 -2.21
CA LEU A 37 -3.06 13.13 -1.03
C LEU A 37 -3.24 12.17 0.14
N ILE A 38 -4.40 11.50 0.23
CA ILE A 38 -4.72 10.56 1.31
C ILE A 38 -3.77 9.36 1.31
N PRO A 39 -3.68 8.54 0.24
CA PRO A 39 -2.77 7.38 0.24
C PRO A 39 -1.31 7.79 0.41
N ASN A 40 -0.88 8.91 -0.19
CA ASN A 40 0.49 9.40 -0.03
C ASN A 40 0.81 9.86 1.39
N GLY A 41 -0.06 10.68 1.98
CA GLY A 41 0.11 11.20 3.32
C GLY A 41 0.04 10.11 4.37
N LEU A 42 -0.90 9.15 4.23
CA LEU A 42 -1.00 8.01 5.13
C LEU A 42 0.22 7.08 5.03
N CYS A 43 0.78 6.87 3.84
CA CYS A 43 2.03 6.11 3.70
C CYS A 43 3.17 6.73 4.50
N LEU A 44 3.41 8.03 4.30
CA LEU A 44 4.43 8.78 5.03
C LEU A 44 4.17 8.76 6.55
N LEU A 45 2.93 8.99 6.96
CA LEU A 45 2.54 8.95 8.36
C LEU A 45 2.84 7.59 8.99
N PHE A 46 2.48 6.49 8.32
CA PHE A 46 2.70 5.15 8.83
C PHE A 46 4.21 4.81 8.89
N LEU A 47 5.01 5.24 7.92
CA LEU A 47 6.47 5.08 7.97
C LEU A 47 7.07 5.86 9.14
N VAL A 48 6.64 7.11 9.37
CA VAL A 48 7.10 7.93 10.50
C VAL A 48 6.67 7.33 11.84
N ILE A 49 5.42 6.89 11.97
CA ILE A 49 4.93 6.23 13.20
C ILE A 49 5.77 4.98 13.48
N ASN A 50 5.99 4.12 12.48
CA ASN A 50 6.80 2.92 12.68
C ASN A 50 8.25 3.25 13.03
N LEU A 51 8.85 4.28 12.40
CA LEU A 51 10.18 4.77 12.75
C LEU A 51 10.25 5.19 14.22
N LEU A 52 9.29 5.99 14.69
CA LEU A 52 9.23 6.46 16.07
C LEU A 52 9.02 5.30 17.05
N LEU A 53 8.13 4.36 16.72
CA LEU A 53 7.87 3.19 17.55
C LEU A 53 9.12 2.31 17.68
N VAL A 54 9.86 2.07 16.60
CA VAL A 54 11.10 1.30 16.65
C VAL A 54 12.21 2.06 17.37
N ALA A 55 12.29 3.39 17.21
CA ALA A 55 13.29 4.19 17.90
C ALA A 55 13.08 4.23 19.42
N GLN A 56 11.82 4.22 19.89
CA GLN A 56 11.49 4.29 21.31
C GLN A 56 11.32 2.93 21.99
N TYR A 57 10.78 1.94 21.27
CA TYR A 57 10.37 0.65 21.83
C TYR A 57 10.97 -0.56 21.09
N GLY A 58 11.91 -0.33 20.17
CA GLY A 58 12.55 -1.40 19.41
C GLY A 58 13.40 -2.27 20.31
N ASP A 59 12.95 -3.51 20.52
CA ASP A 59 13.72 -4.55 21.20
C ASP A 59 13.55 -5.88 20.45
N VAL A 60 14.58 -6.72 20.48
CA VAL A 60 14.59 -8.01 19.76
C VAL A 60 14.12 -9.09 20.73
N GLY A 61 12.98 -9.71 20.43
CA GLY A 61 12.41 -10.78 21.25
C GLY A 61 13.12 -12.15 21.08
N SER A 62 12.51 -13.20 21.64
CA SER A 62 12.92 -14.58 21.37
C SER A 62 12.63 -14.97 19.91
N VAL A 63 13.21 -16.08 19.45
CA VAL A 63 13.01 -16.58 18.08
C VAL A 63 11.53 -16.87 17.83
N GLU A 64 10.88 -17.58 18.75
CA GLU A 64 9.45 -17.95 18.63
C GLU A 64 8.56 -16.70 18.62
N TYR A 65 8.95 -15.67 19.39
CA TYR A 65 8.21 -14.41 19.43
C TYR A 65 8.31 -13.66 18.10
N GLU A 66 9.51 -13.49 17.55
CA GLU A 66 9.71 -12.77 16.29
C GLU A 66 9.11 -13.55 15.11
N GLU A 67 9.23 -14.88 15.09
CA GLU A 67 8.59 -15.73 14.09
C GLU A 67 7.06 -15.60 14.13
N GLY A 68 6.46 -15.62 15.32
CA GLY A 68 5.01 -15.42 15.49
C GLY A 68 4.51 -14.07 14.97
N ARG A 69 5.37 -13.06 14.85
CA ARG A 69 5.01 -11.76 14.27
C ARG A 69 4.85 -11.79 12.75
N PHE A 70 5.46 -12.74 12.05
CA PHE A 70 5.33 -12.88 10.60
C PHE A 70 3.93 -13.32 10.18
N ALA A 71 3.23 -14.11 11.00
CA ALA A 71 1.84 -14.50 10.73
C ALA A 71 0.94 -13.26 10.55
N PHE A 72 1.08 -12.25 11.41
CA PHE A 72 0.30 -11.00 11.27
C PHE A 72 0.65 -10.21 10.00
N ILE A 73 1.90 -10.25 9.53
CA ILE A 73 2.29 -9.61 8.28
C ILE A 73 1.68 -10.36 7.10
N GLN A 74 1.72 -11.69 7.13
CA GLN A 74 1.13 -12.54 6.11
C GLN A 74 -0.39 -12.33 6.01
N ASP A 75 -1.10 -12.31 7.14
CA ASP A 75 -2.56 -12.06 7.16
C ASP A 75 -2.91 -10.70 6.54
N ARG A 76 -2.12 -9.66 6.87
CA ARG A 76 -2.32 -8.32 6.30
C ARG A 76 -1.96 -8.26 4.81
N ALA A 77 -0.92 -8.96 4.38
CA ALA A 77 -0.57 -9.08 2.97
C ALA A 77 -1.69 -9.75 2.19
N MET A 78 -2.34 -10.78 2.75
CA MET A 78 -3.49 -11.44 2.12
C MET A 78 -4.67 -10.50 1.91
N ILE A 79 -4.94 -9.58 2.85
CA ILE A 79 -5.95 -8.53 2.66
C ILE A 79 -5.61 -7.66 1.44
N VAL A 80 -4.34 -7.27 1.28
CA VAL A 80 -3.89 -6.46 0.13
C VAL A 80 -4.04 -7.25 -1.18
N VAL A 81 -3.63 -8.52 -1.21
CA VAL A 81 -3.80 -9.39 -2.39
C VAL A 81 -5.27 -9.50 -2.77
N GLN A 82 -6.13 -9.81 -1.80
CA GLN A 82 -7.57 -9.96 -2.02
C GLN A 82 -8.21 -8.66 -2.53
N ALA A 83 -7.93 -7.53 -1.88
CA ALA A 83 -8.44 -6.23 -2.31
C ALA A 83 -7.99 -5.88 -3.73
N THR A 84 -6.72 -6.13 -4.05
CA THR A 84 -6.18 -5.87 -5.39
C THR A 84 -6.83 -6.76 -6.45
N ALA A 85 -6.99 -8.06 -6.16
CA ALA A 85 -7.66 -9.00 -7.06
C ALA A 85 -9.12 -8.60 -7.31
N SER A 86 -9.87 -8.24 -6.26
CA SER A 86 -11.25 -7.78 -6.39
C SER A 86 -11.36 -6.53 -7.28
N VAL A 87 -10.47 -5.56 -7.08
CA VAL A 87 -10.46 -4.32 -7.88
C VAL A 87 -10.09 -4.60 -9.34
N LEU A 88 -9.14 -5.50 -9.60
CA LEU A 88 -8.79 -5.92 -10.96
C LEU A 88 -9.96 -6.61 -11.66
N ILE A 89 -10.70 -7.48 -10.96
CA ILE A 89 -11.90 -8.12 -11.52
C ILE A 89 -12.93 -7.06 -11.90
N VAL A 90 -13.21 -6.11 -11.00
CA VAL A 90 -14.14 -5.01 -11.27
C VAL A 90 -13.68 -4.17 -12.46
N ALA A 91 -12.39 -3.82 -12.53
CA ALA A 91 -11.83 -3.12 -13.68
C ALA A 91 -11.99 -3.91 -14.98
N VAL A 92 -11.64 -5.19 -15.01
CA VAL A 92 -11.78 -6.03 -16.21
C VAL A 92 -13.25 -6.10 -16.64
N LEU A 93 -14.20 -6.24 -15.71
CA LEU A 93 -15.62 -6.27 -16.01
C LEU A 93 -16.11 -4.93 -16.57
N VAL A 94 -15.87 -3.82 -15.88
CA VAL A 94 -16.37 -2.50 -16.28
C VAL A 94 -15.79 -2.08 -17.63
N TYR A 95 -14.48 -2.24 -17.82
CA TYR A 95 -13.82 -1.80 -19.05
C TYR A 95 -14.00 -2.81 -20.20
N GLY A 96 -14.08 -4.11 -19.89
CA GLY A 96 -14.38 -5.15 -20.88
C GLY A 96 -15.78 -5.02 -21.48
N LEU A 97 -16.76 -4.54 -20.69
CA LEU A 97 -18.12 -4.31 -21.16
C LEU A 97 -18.33 -2.96 -21.87
N THR A 98 -17.45 -1.99 -21.67
CA THR A 98 -17.64 -0.60 -22.15
C THR A 98 -16.82 -0.23 -23.39
N VAL A 99 -16.05 -1.16 -23.97
CA VAL A 99 -15.10 -0.93 -25.09
C VAL A 99 -14.02 0.11 -24.75
N ARG A 100 -13.99 0.62 -23.51
CA ARG A 100 -13.03 1.61 -23.03
C ARG A 100 -11.74 0.91 -22.60
N LYS A 101 -10.64 1.66 -22.70
CA LYS A 101 -9.34 1.20 -22.21
C LYS A 101 -9.20 1.54 -20.74
N VAL A 102 -8.61 0.61 -19.98
CA VAL A 102 -8.28 0.82 -18.56
C VAL A 102 -7.24 1.94 -18.44
N PRO A 103 -7.37 2.88 -17.47
CA PRO A 103 -6.41 3.95 -17.27
C PRO A 103 -5.01 3.40 -16.99
N VAL A 104 -4.00 3.92 -17.70
CA VAL A 104 -2.61 3.45 -17.61
C VAL A 104 -2.04 3.74 -16.23
N GLU A 105 -2.48 4.84 -15.62
CA GLU A 105 -2.14 5.29 -14.29
C GLU A 105 -2.56 4.28 -13.22
N PHE A 106 -3.78 3.75 -13.32
CA PHE A 106 -4.27 2.67 -12.43
C PHE A 106 -3.38 1.43 -12.55
N ILE A 107 -3.11 0.98 -13.77
CA ILE A 107 -2.26 -0.20 -14.01
C ILE A 107 -0.87 0.03 -13.44
N ARG A 108 -0.31 1.24 -13.57
CA ARG A 108 0.99 1.60 -13.01
C ARG A 108 0.97 1.48 -11.48
N PHE A 109 0.02 2.11 -10.79
CA PHE A 109 -0.09 2.02 -9.33
C PHE A 109 -0.23 0.57 -8.84
N LEU A 110 -1.07 -0.24 -9.50
CA LEU A 110 -1.22 -1.64 -9.13
C LEU A 110 0.03 -2.48 -9.42
N LEU A 111 0.70 -2.27 -10.54
CA LEU A 111 1.93 -2.99 -10.87
C LEU A 111 3.03 -2.72 -9.83
N TYR A 112 3.24 -1.47 -9.44
CA TYR A 112 4.20 -1.15 -8.39
C TYR A 112 3.76 -1.69 -7.02
N SER A 113 2.45 -1.69 -6.71
CA SER A 113 1.95 -2.36 -5.51
C SER A 113 2.38 -3.83 -5.46
N PHE A 114 2.21 -4.58 -6.56
CA PHE A 114 2.64 -5.98 -6.63
C PHE A 114 4.17 -6.16 -6.57
N ILE A 115 4.95 -5.23 -7.15
CA ILE A 115 6.41 -5.28 -7.03
C ILE A 115 6.83 -5.21 -5.55
N PHE A 116 6.23 -4.32 -4.76
CA PHE A 116 6.54 -4.25 -3.33
C PHE A 116 5.99 -5.45 -2.57
N LEU A 117 4.75 -5.88 -2.86
CA LEU A 117 4.11 -6.98 -2.17
C LEU A 117 4.78 -8.33 -2.42
N LEU A 118 5.07 -8.66 -3.68
CA LEU A 118 5.63 -9.95 -4.07
C LEU A 118 7.15 -9.88 -4.17
N GLY A 119 7.69 -8.84 -4.81
CA GLY A 119 9.13 -8.74 -5.03
C GLY A 119 9.90 -8.44 -3.74
N VAL A 120 9.48 -7.44 -2.97
CA VAL A 120 10.22 -6.99 -1.78
C VAL A 120 9.87 -7.81 -0.54
N MET A 121 8.66 -8.38 -0.43
CA MET A 121 8.34 -9.27 0.71
C MET A 121 8.78 -10.73 0.52
N ALA A 122 9.10 -11.19 -0.69
CA ALA A 122 9.56 -12.57 -0.93
C ALA A 122 10.80 -13.08 -0.16
N PRO A 123 11.77 -12.26 0.30
CA PRO A 123 13.02 -12.75 0.92
C PRO A 123 12.90 -13.65 2.17
N ILE A 124 11.70 -13.98 2.66
CA ILE A 124 11.47 -15.01 3.71
C ILE A 124 12.04 -16.38 3.34
N ILE A 125 12.19 -16.70 2.05
CA ILE A 125 12.62 -18.03 1.59
C ILE A 125 14.02 -18.40 2.12
N TRP A 126 14.81 -17.42 2.58
CA TRP A 126 16.22 -17.60 2.93
C TRP A 126 16.60 -17.13 4.35
N ILE A 127 15.68 -17.22 5.33
CA ILE A 127 15.99 -16.82 6.72
C ILE A 127 16.66 -17.96 7.49
N PRO A 128 17.84 -17.75 8.11
CA PRO A 128 18.41 -18.70 9.06
C PRO A 128 17.52 -18.82 10.29
N ILE A 129 17.02 -20.03 10.56
CA ILE A 129 15.96 -20.31 11.56
C ILE A 129 16.44 -20.03 13.00
N GLU A 130 17.75 -19.99 13.25
CA GLU A 130 18.30 -19.91 14.61
C GLU A 130 18.63 -18.50 15.11
N GLN A 131 18.40 -17.44 14.31
CA GLN A 131 18.83 -16.09 14.67
C GLN A 131 17.68 -15.07 14.77
N PRO A 132 17.25 -14.67 15.98
CA PRO A 132 16.10 -13.78 16.18
C PRO A 132 16.32 -12.38 15.60
N GLY A 133 17.58 -11.91 15.57
CA GLY A 133 17.93 -10.61 14.99
C GLY A 133 17.65 -10.51 13.48
N PHE A 134 17.74 -11.62 12.74
CA PHE A 134 17.42 -11.63 11.30
C PHE A 134 15.91 -11.56 11.06
N PHE A 135 15.13 -12.32 11.83
CA PHE A 135 13.66 -12.22 11.83
C PHE A 135 13.21 -10.79 12.16
N PHE A 136 13.79 -10.17 13.18
CA PHE A 136 13.49 -8.79 13.54
C PHE A 136 13.74 -7.81 12.38
N ILE A 137 14.93 -7.85 11.74
CA ILE A 137 15.26 -6.95 10.64
C ILE A 137 14.34 -7.16 9.44
N LEU A 138 14.13 -8.42 9.04
CA LEU A 138 13.31 -8.75 7.87
C LEU A 138 11.85 -8.36 8.06
N ARG A 139 11.32 -8.53 9.27
CA ARG A 139 9.98 -8.08 9.63
C ARG A 139 9.79 -6.59 9.36
N HIS A 140 10.80 -5.76 9.66
CA HIS A 140 10.74 -4.32 9.40
C HIS A 140 10.84 -3.98 7.91
N ILE A 141 11.68 -4.68 7.15
CA ILE A 141 11.76 -4.53 5.68
C ILE A 141 10.42 -4.88 5.04
N GLN A 142 9.83 -6.01 5.43
CA GLN A 142 8.53 -6.44 4.92
C GLN A 142 7.40 -5.52 5.34
N SER A 143 7.45 -4.99 6.56
CA SER A 143 6.45 -4.02 7.01
C SER A 143 6.51 -2.75 6.16
N ALA A 144 7.70 -2.24 5.83
CA ALA A 144 7.84 -1.09 4.94
C ALA A 144 7.32 -1.40 3.52
N ALA A 145 7.68 -2.56 2.97
CA ALA A 145 7.18 -3.00 1.66
C ALA A 145 5.65 -3.16 1.62
N LEU A 146 5.07 -3.73 2.68
CA LEU A 146 3.62 -3.88 2.82
C LEU A 146 2.92 -2.52 2.89
N ILE A 147 3.48 -1.55 3.62
CA ILE A 147 2.98 -0.17 3.67
C ILE A 147 2.96 0.44 2.26
N PHE A 148 4.06 0.30 1.50
CA PHE A 148 4.13 0.80 0.13
C PHE A 148 3.07 0.16 -0.75
N SER A 149 3.00 -1.17 -0.75
CA SER A 149 2.03 -1.92 -1.55
C SER A 149 0.60 -1.50 -1.23
N LEU A 150 0.23 -1.44 0.05
CA LEU A 150 -1.11 -1.07 0.49
C LEU A 150 -1.49 0.32 -0.05
N PHE A 151 -0.65 1.33 0.14
CA PHE A 151 -1.01 2.70 -0.25
C PHE A 151 -0.91 2.94 -1.76
N LEU A 152 -0.04 2.22 -2.48
CA LEU A 152 -0.07 2.19 -3.95
C LEU A 152 -1.35 1.54 -4.48
N CYS A 153 -1.81 0.45 -3.85
CA CYS A 153 -3.08 -0.17 -4.19
C CYS A 153 -4.25 0.80 -3.98
N VAL A 154 -4.30 1.46 -2.82
CA VAL A 154 -5.34 2.46 -2.53
C VAL A 154 -5.30 3.62 -3.52
N ALA A 155 -4.11 4.13 -3.88
CA ALA A 155 -3.97 5.16 -4.91
C ALA A 155 -4.49 4.69 -6.28
N GLY A 156 -4.19 3.45 -6.68
CA GLY A 156 -4.74 2.84 -7.88
C GLY A 156 -6.27 2.79 -7.84
N ILE A 157 -6.87 2.34 -6.74
CA ILE A 157 -8.32 2.30 -6.55
C ILE A 157 -8.94 3.69 -6.73
N VAL A 158 -8.34 4.73 -6.15
CA VAL A 158 -8.81 6.12 -6.30
C VAL A 158 -8.82 6.54 -7.77
N VAL A 159 -7.73 6.26 -8.50
CA VAL A 159 -7.65 6.55 -9.95
C VAL A 159 -8.74 5.83 -10.73
N LEU A 160 -8.93 4.53 -10.48
CA LEU A 160 -9.94 3.72 -11.15
C LEU A 160 -11.35 4.25 -10.88
N LEU A 161 -11.69 4.49 -9.61
CA LEU A 161 -13.02 4.96 -9.21
C LEU A 161 -13.31 6.34 -9.81
N ARG A 162 -12.34 7.25 -9.81
CA ARG A 162 -12.49 8.56 -10.44
C ARG A 162 -12.75 8.44 -11.94
N ASP A 163 -11.99 7.59 -12.64
CA ASP A 163 -12.20 7.36 -14.07
C ASP A 163 -13.60 6.82 -14.34
N ILE A 164 -14.04 5.80 -13.58
CA ILE A 164 -15.39 5.23 -13.67
C ILE A 164 -16.47 6.30 -13.40
N MET A 165 -16.33 7.12 -12.35
CA MET A 165 -17.29 8.17 -12.01
C MET A 165 -17.36 9.25 -13.09
N SER A 166 -16.22 9.65 -13.66
CA SER A 166 -16.19 10.62 -14.76
C SER A 166 -16.76 10.04 -16.06
N ALA A 167 -16.62 8.74 -16.26
CA ALA A 167 -17.06 8.02 -17.45
C ALA A 167 -18.56 7.77 -17.50
N SER A 168 -19.18 7.58 -16.33
CA SER A 168 -20.53 7.03 -16.20
C SER A 168 -21.63 8.08 -16.14
N GLY A 169 -21.32 9.37 -16.07
CA GLY A 169 -22.35 10.43 -16.02
C GLY A 169 -23.34 10.23 -14.86
N VAL A 170 -22.92 9.57 -13.79
CA VAL A 170 -23.78 9.35 -12.62
C VAL A 170 -23.90 10.68 -11.89
N GLU A 171 -24.93 11.45 -12.25
CA GLU A 171 -25.52 12.43 -11.34
C GLU A 171 -26.00 11.64 -10.11
N ILE A 172 -25.24 11.73 -9.02
CA ILE A 172 -25.75 11.36 -7.71
C ILE A 172 -26.78 12.42 -7.36
N ASP A 173 -28.04 12.14 -7.70
CA ASP A 173 -29.16 13.00 -7.37
C ASP A 173 -29.41 12.97 -5.86
N LEU A 174 -28.79 13.91 -5.14
CA LEU A 174 -28.99 14.14 -3.71
C LEU A 174 -30.33 14.83 -3.40
N SER A 175 -31.10 15.25 -4.41
CA SER A 175 -32.40 15.92 -4.17
C SER A 175 -33.48 14.95 -3.68
N ARG A 176 -33.30 13.65 -3.94
CA ARG A 176 -34.28 12.61 -3.60
C ARG A 176 -34.44 12.32 -2.10
N ASP A 177 -33.57 12.86 -1.26
CA ASP A 177 -33.65 12.74 0.22
C ASP A 177 -34.43 13.90 0.87
N ASN A 178 -34.59 15.04 0.16
CA ASN A 178 -35.34 16.19 0.67
C ASN A 178 -36.87 16.02 0.51
N ASP A 179 -37.31 15.27 -0.50
CA ASP A 179 -38.73 14.96 -0.74
C ASP A 179 -39.30 13.87 0.18
N ARG A 180 -38.48 13.29 1.07
CA ARG A 180 -38.92 12.34 2.09
C ARG A 180 -39.06 12.96 3.49
N MET A 181 -38.62 14.21 3.65
CA MET A 181 -38.71 14.95 4.91
C MET A 181 -39.73 16.10 4.89
N MET A 182 -40.49 16.25 3.79
CA MET A 182 -41.72 17.06 3.72
C MET A 182 -42.93 16.16 3.60
#